data_AF-A0A9P0A023-F1
#
_entry.id   AF-A0A9P0A023-F1
#
_cell.length_a   1.000
_cell.length_b   1.000
_cell.length_c   1.000
_cell.angle_alpha   90.00
_cell.angle_beta   90.00
_cell.angle_gamma   90.00
#
_symmetry.space_group_name_H-M   'P 1'
#
loop_
_entity.id
_entity.type
_entity.pdbx_description
1 polymer ?
#
loop_
_entity_poly.entity_id
_entity_poly.type
_entity_poly.pdbx_seq_one_letter_code
_entity_poly.pdbx_strand_id
1 'polypeptide(L)'
;MDSFSIDGLSAAGLRVILQPVKDGRPDGFFRVLWGTKDPSNRMWMEAEVLYTYNRDHQIVFEGVAKELPDPFRKFRGFVAVDNVALKPGSECRGHCTFEGGFCGWTNDEEDDFDWSLGRGSENPSTGPATDRSSFIYGGIEGGYAYIDSSYPRRPGDIARLSSMEFDPTGNCLLYQSLRKISS
;
A
#
# COMPACT_ATOMS: atom_id res chain seq x y z
N MET A 1 2.95 -17.35 6.60
CA MET A 1 2.91 -15.99 6.02
C MET A 1 2.42 -16.16 4.61
N ASP A 2 1.60 -15.24 4.11
CA ASP A 2 1.01 -15.36 2.79
C ASP A 2 2.13 -15.26 1.74
N SER A 3 2.08 -16.13 0.73
CA SER A 3 3.17 -16.28 -0.22
C SER A 3 2.68 -16.23 -1.65
N PHE A 4 3.48 -15.64 -2.54
CA PHE A 4 3.18 -15.51 -3.96
C PHE A 4 4.42 -15.77 -4.82
N SER A 5 4.19 -16.17 -6.07
CA SER A 5 5.22 -16.26 -7.10
C SER A 5 4.65 -15.79 -8.42
N ILE A 6 5.36 -14.86 -9.06
CA ILE A 6 5.00 -14.28 -10.36
C ILE A 6 6.22 -14.37 -11.26
N ASP A 7 6.10 -14.98 -12.43
CA ASP A 7 7.18 -15.01 -13.42
C ASP A 7 6.65 -15.17 -14.84
N GLY A 8 7.52 -14.88 -15.80
CA GLY A 8 7.28 -15.06 -17.22
C GLY A 8 6.87 -13.80 -17.96
N LEU A 9 6.67 -13.99 -19.26
CA LEU A 9 6.38 -12.93 -20.21
C LEU A 9 4.92 -12.51 -20.18
N SER A 10 3.97 -13.41 -19.86
CA SER A 10 2.54 -13.10 -19.88
C SER A 10 2.00 -12.52 -18.58
N ALA A 11 2.72 -12.61 -17.46
CA ALA A 11 2.30 -12.05 -16.17
C ALA A 11 2.84 -10.62 -16.02
N ALA A 12 1.94 -9.66 -15.74
CA ALA A 12 2.25 -8.26 -15.48
C ALA A 12 2.29 -7.94 -13.98
N GLY A 13 1.59 -8.71 -13.15
CA GLY A 13 1.58 -8.50 -11.71
C GLY A 13 0.47 -9.24 -10.98
N LEU A 14 0.40 -9.01 -9.67
CA LEU A 14 -0.66 -9.47 -8.77
C LEU A 14 -1.19 -8.27 -8.01
N ARG A 15 -2.52 -8.17 -7.88
CA ARG A 15 -3.21 -7.20 -7.02
C ARG A 15 -4.04 -7.93 -5.98
N VAL A 16 -4.12 -7.35 -4.78
CA VAL A 16 -5.06 -7.73 -3.72
C VAL A 16 -6.08 -6.62 -3.63
N ILE A 17 -7.34 -6.96 -3.84
CA ILE A 17 -8.45 -6.03 -3.99
C ILE A 17 -9.46 -6.28 -2.89
N LEU A 18 -9.94 -5.20 -2.27
CA LEU A 18 -11.14 -5.17 -1.45
C LEU A 18 -12.34 -4.87 -2.34
N GLN A 19 -13.27 -5.81 -2.39
CA GLN A 19 -14.49 -5.72 -3.18
C GLN A 19 -15.70 -5.65 -2.24
N PRO A 20 -16.31 -4.47 -2.02
CA PRO A 20 -17.56 -4.36 -1.28
C PRO A 20 -18.64 -5.23 -1.89
N VAL A 21 -19.50 -5.80 -1.03
CA VAL A 21 -20.63 -6.63 -1.42
C VAL A 21 -21.90 -6.01 -0.88
N LYS A 22 -22.89 -5.85 -1.75
CA LYS A 22 -24.23 -5.37 -1.41
C LYS A 22 -25.26 -6.37 -1.92
N ASP A 23 -26.14 -6.82 -1.04
CA ASP A 23 -27.20 -7.81 -1.37
C ASP A 23 -26.65 -9.08 -2.05
N GLY A 24 -25.47 -9.54 -1.61
CA GLY A 24 -24.80 -10.72 -2.16
C GLY A 24 -24.14 -10.52 -3.53
N ARG A 25 -24.09 -9.28 -4.05
CA ARG A 25 -23.42 -8.95 -5.31
C ARG A 25 -22.24 -7.99 -5.08
N PRO A 26 -21.12 -8.16 -5.81
CA PRO A 26 -20.04 -7.18 -5.83
C PRO A 26 -20.57 -5.80 -6.24
N ASP A 27 -20.20 -4.76 -5.50
CA ASP A 27 -20.44 -3.37 -5.89
C ASP A 27 -19.57 -2.99 -7.10
N GLY A 28 -19.96 -1.95 -7.85
CA GLY A 28 -19.19 -1.46 -9.00
C GLY A 28 -17.89 -0.75 -8.62
N PHE A 29 -17.71 -0.49 -7.33
CA PHE A 29 -16.54 0.15 -6.77
C PHE A 29 -15.67 -0.90 -6.05
N PHE A 30 -14.34 -0.76 -6.16
CA PHE A 30 -13.36 -1.61 -5.49
C PHE A 30 -12.15 -0.80 -5.07
N ARG A 31 -11.40 -1.28 -4.08
CA ARG A 31 -10.18 -0.64 -3.59
C ARG A 31 -9.00 -1.60 -3.69
N VAL A 32 -7.89 -1.18 -4.30
CA VAL A 32 -6.66 -1.99 -4.32
C VAL A 32 -5.94 -1.82 -2.99
N LEU A 33 -5.79 -2.91 -2.23
CA LEU A 33 -5.10 -2.92 -0.93
C LEU A 33 -3.58 -3.05 -1.11
N TRP A 34 -3.16 -3.89 -2.05
CA TRP A 34 -1.76 -4.16 -2.32
C TRP A 34 -1.57 -4.66 -3.75
N GLY A 35 -0.34 -4.59 -4.24
CA GLY A 35 0.04 -5.27 -5.46
C GLY A 35 1.53 -5.17 -5.75
N THR A 36 1.96 -5.93 -6.75
CA THR A 36 3.32 -5.91 -7.28
C THR A 36 3.30 -6.13 -8.78
N LYS A 37 4.23 -5.50 -9.49
CA LYS A 37 4.52 -5.72 -10.92
C LYS A 37 5.87 -6.40 -11.14
N ASP A 38 6.64 -6.57 -10.07
CA ASP A 38 8.00 -7.11 -10.15
C ASP A 38 7.96 -8.64 -10.25
N PRO A 39 8.68 -9.23 -11.22
CA PRO A 39 8.80 -10.67 -11.29
C PRO A 39 9.57 -11.19 -10.07
N SER A 40 9.07 -12.27 -9.50
CA SER A 40 9.70 -13.00 -8.40
C SER A 40 10.88 -13.88 -8.83
N ASN A 41 11.16 -13.96 -10.14
CA ASN A 41 12.15 -14.88 -10.71
C ASN A 41 11.96 -16.34 -10.24
N ARG A 42 10.70 -16.78 -10.12
CA ARG A 42 10.28 -18.11 -9.64
C ARG A 42 10.57 -18.41 -8.17
N MET A 43 10.88 -17.39 -7.38
CA MET A 43 10.99 -17.52 -5.93
C MET A 43 9.64 -17.26 -5.28
N TRP A 44 9.36 -17.97 -4.18
CA TRP A 44 8.24 -17.63 -3.31
C TRP A 44 8.59 -16.40 -2.50
N MET A 45 7.75 -15.38 -2.61
CA MET A 45 7.88 -14.11 -1.92
C MET A 45 6.74 -13.96 -0.91
N GLU A 46 7.03 -13.35 0.24
CA GLU A 46 6.01 -13.07 1.24
C GLU A 46 5.40 -11.68 1.01
N ALA A 47 4.09 -11.58 1.23
CA ALA A 47 3.37 -10.31 1.24
C ALA A 47 2.41 -10.28 2.42
N GLU A 48 2.29 -9.12 3.05
CA GLU A 48 1.30 -8.86 4.08
C GLU A 48 0.70 -7.48 3.82
N VAL A 49 -0.61 -7.37 3.97
CA VAL A 49 -1.35 -6.12 3.86
C VAL A 49 -2.33 -6.00 5.01
N LEU A 50 -2.24 -4.90 5.73
CA LEU A 50 -3.22 -4.52 6.74
C LEU A 50 -4.33 -3.73 6.05
N TYR A 51 -5.58 -3.98 6.45
CA TYR A 51 -6.72 -3.23 5.93
C TYR A 51 -7.85 -3.18 6.96
N THR A 52 -8.72 -2.18 6.80
CA THR A 52 -9.94 -2.03 7.60
C THR A 52 -11.09 -1.70 6.69
N TYR A 53 -12.23 -2.37 6.87
CA TYR A 53 -13.46 -2.06 6.17
C TYR A 53 -14.65 -2.53 7.00
N ASN A 54 -15.67 -1.67 7.14
CA ASN A 54 -16.75 -1.85 8.11
C ASN A 54 -18.07 -2.36 7.49
N ARG A 55 -18.02 -2.85 6.25
CA ARG A 55 -19.16 -3.43 5.53
C ARG A 55 -18.79 -4.80 4.96
N ASP A 56 -19.78 -5.55 4.51
CA ASP A 56 -19.56 -6.82 3.84
C ASP A 56 -18.68 -6.62 2.59
N HIS A 57 -17.67 -7.47 2.44
CA HIS A 57 -16.68 -7.37 1.38
C HIS A 57 -16.01 -8.72 1.13
N GLN A 58 -15.34 -8.81 -0.02
CA GLN A 58 -14.48 -9.91 -0.39
C GLN A 58 -13.04 -9.41 -0.57
N ILE A 59 -12.09 -10.29 -0.28
CA ILE A 59 -10.69 -10.11 -0.68
C ILE A 59 -10.46 -10.91 -1.96
N VAL A 60 -10.07 -10.20 -3.01
CA VAL A 60 -9.90 -10.74 -4.36
C VAL A 60 -8.43 -10.67 -4.73
N PHE A 61 -7.85 -11.81 -5.07
CA PHE A 61 -6.54 -11.89 -5.71
C PHE A 61 -6.74 -11.80 -7.21
N GLU A 62 -6.12 -10.80 -7.83
CA GLU A 62 -6.26 -10.56 -9.26
C GLU A 62 -4.89 -10.61 -9.94
N GLY A 63 -4.70 -11.62 -10.79
CA GLY A 63 -3.53 -11.73 -11.65
C GLY A 63 -3.69 -10.82 -12.87
N VAL A 64 -2.74 -9.92 -13.08
CA VAL A 64 -2.75 -8.99 -14.22
C VAL A 64 -1.92 -9.60 -15.35
N ALA A 65 -2.51 -9.79 -16.52
CA ALA A 65 -1.81 -10.28 -17.71
C ALA A 65 -1.16 -9.12 -18.49
N LYS A 66 -0.03 -9.37 -19.15
CA LYS A 66 0.59 -8.40 -20.08
C LYS A 66 -0.18 -8.38 -21.40
N GLU A 67 -0.48 -7.18 -21.88
CA GLU A 67 -0.92 -6.99 -23.27
C GLU A 67 0.29 -7.12 -24.20
N LEU A 68 0.43 -8.28 -24.85
CA LEU A 68 1.53 -8.56 -25.77
C LEU A 68 1.03 -8.66 -27.21
N PRO A 69 1.69 -8.02 -28.19
CA PRO A 69 1.39 -8.21 -29.61
C PRO A 69 1.66 -9.64 -30.08
N ASP A 70 2.69 -10.28 -29.51
CA ASP A 70 3.16 -11.61 -29.89
C ASP A 70 2.30 -12.72 -29.23
N PRO A 71 1.48 -13.47 -30.01
CA PRO A 71 0.60 -14.50 -29.48
C PRO A 71 1.36 -15.67 -28.83
N PHE A 72 2.63 -15.92 -29.21
CA PHE A 72 3.43 -17.00 -28.62
C PHE A 72 3.93 -16.67 -27.21
N ARG A 73 3.96 -15.39 -26.84
CA ARG A 73 4.37 -14.93 -25.50
C ARG A 73 3.18 -14.74 -24.56
N LYS A 74 1.96 -14.63 -25.08
CA LYS A 74 0.72 -14.46 -24.29
C LYS A 74 0.45 -15.58 -23.29
N PHE A 75 0.99 -16.78 -23.51
CA PHE A 75 0.74 -17.95 -22.66
C PHE A 75 1.98 -18.41 -21.87
N ARG A 76 3.04 -17.58 -21.80
CA ARG A 76 4.31 -17.94 -21.15
C ARG A 76 4.50 -17.18 -19.85
N GLY A 77 3.89 -17.64 -18.77
CA GLY A 77 4.03 -17.04 -17.44
C GLY A 77 2.93 -17.48 -16.50
N PHE A 78 3.05 -17.08 -15.23
CA PHE A 78 2.11 -17.44 -14.20
C PHE A 78 2.07 -16.42 -13.05
N VAL A 79 0.97 -16.46 -12.32
CA VAL A 79 0.78 -15.87 -11.00
C VAL A 79 0.28 -16.99 -10.11
N ALA A 80 0.97 -17.25 -9.01
CA ALA A 80 0.62 -18.27 -8.03
C ALA A 80 0.57 -17.65 -6.63
N VAL A 81 -0.35 -18.13 -5.81
CA VAL A 81 -0.56 -17.69 -4.42
C VAL A 81 -0.73 -18.94 -3.56
N ASP A 82 -0.14 -18.95 -2.37
CA ASP A 82 -0.24 -20.05 -1.40
C ASP A 82 -0.15 -19.53 0.05
N ASN A 83 -0.60 -20.34 0.99
CA ASN A 83 -0.58 -20.08 2.45
C ASN A 83 -1.34 -18.82 2.90
N VAL A 84 -2.47 -18.50 2.25
CA VAL A 84 -3.31 -17.34 2.58
C VAL A 84 -3.93 -17.48 3.96
N ALA A 85 -3.67 -16.50 4.84
CA ALA A 85 -4.23 -16.46 6.19
C ALA A 85 -4.82 -15.08 6.50
N LEU A 86 -6.14 -15.03 6.70
CA LEU A 86 -6.79 -13.85 7.26
C LEU A 86 -6.73 -13.95 8.79
N LYS A 87 -6.00 -13.02 9.41
CA LYS A 87 -5.94 -12.89 10.86
C LYS A 87 -6.78 -11.70 11.29
N PRO A 88 -7.75 -11.86 12.20
CA PRO A 88 -8.38 -10.70 12.82
C PRO A 88 -7.28 -9.94 13.57
N GLY A 89 -6.99 -8.71 13.13
CA GLY A 89 -6.20 -7.80 13.94
C GLY A 89 -7.00 -7.49 15.19
N SER A 90 -6.45 -7.79 16.37
CA SER A 90 -7.13 -7.44 17.64
C SER A 90 -7.34 -5.94 17.76
N GLU A 91 -6.50 -5.15 17.07
CA GLU A 91 -6.70 -3.74 16.70
C GLU A 91 -5.75 -3.46 15.52
N CYS A 92 -6.17 -2.71 14.49
CA CYS A 92 -5.27 -2.22 13.42
C CYS A 92 -4.38 -1.07 13.93
N ARG A 93 -3.80 -1.25 15.12
CA ARG A 93 -2.89 -0.33 15.78
C ARG A 93 -1.75 0.01 14.82
N GLY A 94 -1.54 1.30 14.54
CA GLY A 94 -0.43 1.77 13.69
C GLY A 94 -0.64 1.67 12.19
N HIS A 95 -1.74 1.07 11.70
CA HIS A 95 -2.02 1.06 10.27
C HIS A 95 -2.63 2.38 9.81
N CYS A 96 -1.95 3.10 8.92
CA CYS A 96 -2.44 4.33 8.32
C CYS A 96 -2.32 4.33 6.81
N THR A 97 -3.45 4.49 6.13
CA THR A 97 -3.47 4.76 4.68
C THR A 97 -3.48 6.26 4.36
N PHE A 98 -3.51 7.12 5.39
CA PHE A 98 -3.58 8.59 5.31
C PHE A 98 -4.76 9.17 4.49
N GLU A 99 -5.64 8.32 3.93
CA GLU A 99 -6.81 8.71 3.15
C GLU A 99 -7.81 9.56 3.95
N GLY A 100 -8.06 9.13 5.20
CA GLY A 100 -9.01 9.75 6.12
C GLY A 100 -8.38 10.62 7.19
N GLY A 101 -7.09 10.95 7.08
CA GLY A 101 -6.35 11.69 8.11
C GLY A 101 -5.14 10.93 8.65
N PHE A 102 -4.50 11.46 9.69
CA PHE A 102 -3.33 10.84 10.33
C PHE A 102 -3.66 9.59 11.17
N CYS A 103 -4.94 9.22 11.31
CA CYS A 103 -5.39 7.95 11.89
C CYS A 103 -4.75 7.56 13.25
N GLY A 104 -4.41 8.54 14.08
CA GLY A 104 -3.78 8.35 15.39
C GLY A 104 -2.27 8.60 15.42
N TRP A 105 -1.65 8.83 14.25
CA TRP A 105 -0.36 9.50 14.18
C TRP A 105 -0.52 10.98 14.55
N THR A 106 0.46 11.53 15.26
CA THR A 106 0.42 12.88 15.80
C THR A 106 1.72 13.60 15.46
N ASN A 107 1.62 14.85 15.00
CA ASN A 107 2.80 15.69 14.83
C ASN A 107 3.40 16.02 16.21
N ASP A 108 4.72 16.05 16.28
CA ASP A 108 5.44 16.45 17.48
C ASP A 108 5.42 17.98 17.59
N GLU A 109 4.83 18.52 18.66
CA GLU A 109 4.77 19.96 18.88
C GLU A 109 6.14 20.58 19.22
N GLU A 110 7.14 19.75 19.56
CA GLU A 110 8.50 20.18 19.90
C GLU A 110 9.47 20.15 18.70
N ASP A 111 8.98 19.89 17.50
CA ASP A 111 9.78 19.91 16.27
C ASP A 111 9.78 21.30 15.58
N ASP A 112 10.49 21.41 14.45
CA ASP A 112 10.61 22.68 13.74
C ASP A 112 9.43 22.93 12.80
N PHE A 113 8.69 21.87 12.40
CA PHE A 113 7.53 21.92 11.51
C PHE A 113 6.78 20.59 11.33
N ASP A 114 5.50 20.72 10.97
CA ASP A 114 4.58 19.60 10.87
C ASP A 114 4.59 18.84 9.53
N TRP A 115 4.27 17.54 9.61
CA TRP A 115 3.81 16.76 8.47
C TRP A 115 2.39 17.19 8.05
N SER A 116 2.14 17.16 6.74
CA SER A 116 0.85 17.47 6.12
C SER A 116 0.33 16.30 5.31
N LEU A 117 -0.98 16.29 5.01
CA LEU A 117 -1.61 15.26 4.20
C LEU A 117 -1.67 15.68 2.73
N GLY A 118 -1.08 14.87 1.86
CA GLY A 118 -1.11 15.03 0.42
C GLY A 118 -2.07 14.05 -0.24
N ARG A 119 -2.74 14.50 -1.30
CA ARG A 119 -3.51 13.65 -2.24
C ARG A 119 -2.95 13.68 -3.67
N GLY A 120 -1.84 14.39 -3.86
CA GLY A 120 -1.23 14.69 -5.15
C GLY A 120 -0.71 16.12 -5.15
N SER A 121 0.48 16.33 -5.72
CA SER A 121 1.06 17.66 -5.92
C SER A 121 1.04 18.05 -7.39
N GLU A 122 0.63 19.29 -7.70
CA GLU A 122 0.75 19.87 -9.03
C GLU A 122 2.21 20.22 -9.38
N ASN A 123 3.11 20.24 -8.38
CA ASN A 123 4.52 20.50 -8.54
C ASN A 123 5.37 19.30 -8.07
N PRO A 124 5.96 18.52 -9.01
CA PRO A 124 6.79 17.36 -8.71
C PRO A 124 7.98 17.63 -7.79
N SER A 125 8.44 18.89 -7.70
CA SER A 125 9.53 19.30 -6.83
C SER A 125 9.12 19.47 -5.35
N THR A 126 7.83 19.43 -5.06
CA THR A 126 7.26 19.63 -3.70
C THR A 126 6.44 18.45 -3.20
N GLY A 127 6.23 17.43 -4.04
CA GLY A 127 5.55 16.20 -3.67
C GLY A 127 5.19 15.33 -4.87
N PRO A 128 4.82 14.06 -4.67
CA PRO A 128 4.40 13.19 -5.76
C PRO A 128 3.03 13.60 -6.32
N ALA A 129 2.87 13.49 -7.64
CA ALA A 129 1.64 13.88 -8.35
C ALA A 129 0.39 13.10 -7.90
N THR A 130 0.57 11.90 -7.35
CA THR A 130 -0.48 11.05 -6.76
C THR A 130 0.11 10.25 -5.60
N ASP A 131 -0.73 9.72 -4.71
CA ASP A 131 -0.26 8.77 -3.70
C ASP A 131 0.23 7.45 -4.35
N ARG A 132 0.93 6.61 -3.58
CA ARG A 132 1.53 5.38 -4.10
C ARG A 132 0.50 4.41 -4.71
N SER A 133 -0.67 4.28 -4.10
CA SER A 133 -1.71 3.36 -4.57
C SER A 133 -2.31 3.87 -5.88
N SER A 134 -2.64 5.16 -5.95
CA SER A 134 -3.12 5.82 -7.17
C SER A 134 -2.08 5.78 -8.30
N PHE A 135 -0.79 6.04 -8.00
CA PHE A 135 0.29 5.98 -8.98
C PHE A 135 0.44 4.58 -9.62
N ILE A 136 0.34 3.52 -8.81
CA ILE A 136 0.58 2.16 -9.31
C ILE A 136 -0.65 1.57 -10.01
N TYR A 137 -1.87 1.90 -9.53
CA TYR A 137 -3.10 1.20 -9.92
C TYR A 137 -4.16 2.04 -10.63
N GLY A 138 -3.97 3.37 -10.78
CA GLY A 138 -4.87 4.23 -11.55
C GLY A 138 -6.18 4.62 -10.85
N GLY A 139 -6.20 4.61 -9.51
CA GLY A 139 -7.31 5.16 -8.71
C GLY A 139 -7.12 6.66 -8.39
N ILE A 140 -8.13 7.28 -7.78
CA ILE A 140 -8.05 8.63 -7.16
C ILE A 140 -8.13 8.48 -5.62
N GLU A 141 -7.75 7.32 -5.11
CA GLU A 141 -7.95 6.95 -3.72
C GLU A 141 -6.62 6.65 -3.06
N GLY A 142 -6.35 7.42 -2.02
CA GLY A 142 -5.13 7.35 -1.23
C GLY A 142 -4.85 8.67 -0.55
N GLY A 143 -3.96 8.63 0.44
CA GLY A 143 -3.35 9.80 1.03
C GLY A 143 -1.90 9.45 1.37
N TYR A 144 -1.08 10.47 1.58
CA TYR A 144 0.26 10.28 2.12
C TYR A 144 0.59 11.43 3.05
N ALA A 145 1.34 11.15 4.11
CA ALA A 145 1.98 12.20 4.89
C ALA A 145 3.21 12.70 4.10
N TYR A 146 3.40 14.02 4.04
CA TYR A 146 4.58 14.63 3.45
C TYR A 146 5.05 15.83 4.27
N ILE A 147 6.31 16.20 4.02
CA ILE A 147 6.92 17.42 4.52
C ILE A 147 7.07 18.44 3.39
N ASP A 148 6.73 19.70 3.65
CA ASP A 148 7.03 20.80 2.74
C ASP A 148 8.35 21.45 3.15
N SER A 149 9.36 21.32 2.28
CA SER A 149 10.70 21.86 2.49
C SER A 149 10.88 23.28 1.92
N SER A 150 9.81 23.91 1.45
CA SER A 150 9.87 25.27 0.92
C SER A 150 10.19 26.30 2.01
N TYR A 151 10.60 27.49 1.58
CA TYR A 151 10.88 28.60 2.48
C TYR A 151 9.69 28.83 3.44
N PRO A 152 9.91 28.96 4.77
CA PRO A 152 11.16 29.34 5.43
C PRO A 152 12.04 28.19 5.94
N ARG A 153 11.79 26.93 5.55
CA ARG A 153 12.54 25.77 6.04
C ARG A 153 14.03 25.85 5.71
N ARG A 154 14.87 25.34 6.60
CA ARG A 154 16.33 25.38 6.50
C ARG A 154 16.95 23.98 6.64
N PRO A 155 18.16 23.77 6.10
CA PRO A 155 18.92 22.54 6.37
C PRO A 155 19.14 22.37 7.87
N GLY A 156 18.64 21.26 8.41
CA GLY A 156 18.71 20.95 9.83
C GLY A 156 17.36 21.00 10.55
N ASP A 157 16.33 21.61 9.95
CA ASP A 157 14.97 21.58 10.50
C ASP A 157 14.44 20.13 10.54
N ILE A 158 13.75 19.77 11.62
CA ILE A 158 13.23 18.44 11.89
C ILE A 158 11.70 18.47 11.92
N ALA A 159 11.09 17.47 11.29
CA ALA A 159 9.66 17.15 11.41
C ALA A 159 9.52 15.71 11.92
N ARG A 160 8.70 15.47 12.95
CA ARG A 160 8.46 14.16 13.54
C ARG A 160 6.97 13.85 13.55
N LEU A 161 6.65 12.66 13.07
CA LEU A 161 5.31 12.10 13.10
C LEU A 161 5.35 10.84 13.96
N SER A 162 4.70 10.89 15.12
CA SER A 162 4.73 9.82 16.10
C SER A 162 3.45 9.00 16.04
N SER A 163 3.58 7.67 16.09
CA SER A 163 2.44 6.79 16.31
C SER A 163 2.00 6.86 17.77
N MET A 164 0.86 6.24 18.07
CA MET A 164 0.55 5.87 19.45
C MET A 164 1.54 4.84 20.00
N GLU A 165 1.54 4.68 21.32
CA GLU A 165 2.35 3.66 21.99
C GLU A 165 1.81 2.25 21.73
N PHE A 166 2.74 1.32 21.46
CA PHE A 166 2.44 -0.11 21.34
C PHE A 166 2.97 -0.84 22.57
N ASP A 167 2.23 -1.85 23.02
CA ASP A 167 2.73 -2.74 24.05
C ASP A 167 4.03 -3.41 23.58
N PRO A 168 5.04 -3.58 24.46
CA PRO A 168 6.25 -4.29 24.11
C PRO A 168 5.89 -5.71 23.69
N THR A 169 6.06 -6.00 22.41
CA THR A 169 6.10 -7.38 21.94
C THR A 169 7.39 -7.98 22.49
N GLY A 170 7.35 -9.23 22.99
CA GLY A 170 8.57 -9.94 23.39
C GLY A 170 9.50 -10.22 22.19
N ASN A 171 10.02 -11.43 22.04
CA ASN A 171 10.79 -11.82 20.84
C ASN A 171 9.99 -11.82 19.51
N CYS A 172 8.79 -11.24 19.49
CA CYS A 172 7.95 -11.11 18.31
C CYS A 172 8.17 -9.71 17.71
N LEU A 173 9.11 -9.60 16.78
CA LEU A 173 9.35 -8.37 16.04
C LEU A 173 8.09 -7.98 15.26
N LEU A 174 7.54 -6.80 15.54
CA LEU A 174 6.47 -6.20 14.76
C LEU A 174 7.10 -5.73 13.44
N TYR A 175 7.12 -6.61 12.43
CA TYR A 175 7.73 -6.35 11.14
C TYR A 175 6.79 -5.46 10.31
N GLN A 176 6.73 -4.17 10.63
CA GLN A 176 6.09 -3.19 9.77
C GLN A 176 7.06 -2.93 8.61
N SER A 177 6.83 -3.55 7.44
CA SER A 177 7.64 -3.30 6.24
C SER A 177 7.45 -1.83 5.79
N LEU A 178 8.22 -0.91 6.36
CA LEU A 178 8.40 0.44 5.85
C LEU A 178 9.10 0.34 4.49
N ARG A 179 8.33 0.42 3.40
CA ARG A 179 8.92 0.51 2.06
C ARG A 179 9.50 1.92 1.88
N LYS A 180 10.81 1.97 1.68
CA LYS A 180 11.57 3.18 1.34
C LYS A 180 10.90 3.92 0.19
N ILE A 181 10.45 5.15 0.43
CA ILE A 181 10.18 6.13 -0.62
C ILE A 181 11.55 6.75 -0.91
N SER A 182 12.22 6.31 -1.97
CA SER A 182 13.42 6.99 -2.45
C SER A 182 12.99 8.20 -3.28
N SER A 183 13.54 9.37 -2.93
CA SER A 183 13.64 10.56 -3.79
C SER A 183 14.35 10.26 -5.09
#